data_AF-A0A2V5W112-F1
#
_entry.id   AF-A0A2V5W112-F1
#
_cell.length_a   1.000
_cell.length_b   1.000
_cell.length_c   1.000
_cell.angle_alpha   90.00
_cell.angle_beta   90.00
_cell.angle_gamma   90.00
#
_symmetry.space_group_name_H-M   'P 1'
#
loop_
_entity.id
_entity.type
_entity.pdbx_description
1 polymer ?
#
loop_
_entity_poly.entity_id
_entity_poly.type
_entity_poly.pdbx_seq_one_letter_code
_entity_poly.pdbx_strand_id
1 'polypeptide(L)'
;MSSEQQPTQTLMNRQLSVRGIGILALVGGTVIAYLSVVSPLLAASRHEESVTTSLKGAGITPLILALGIVYTFFPEKATALLGHPQKPTRLGWAFSLVFGLLGIPLYLWLRSRLREYGYGV
;
A
#
# COMPACT_ATOMS: atom_id res chain seq x y z
N MET A 1 -15.42 44.02 9.33
CA MET A 1 -14.09 43.38 9.41
C MET A 1 -14.30 41.90 9.67
N SER A 2 -13.45 41.03 9.11
CA SER A 2 -13.42 39.55 9.31
C SER A 2 -14.05 38.67 8.22
N SER A 3 -13.68 38.86 6.95
CA SER A 3 -14.03 37.93 5.86
C SER A 3 -12.82 37.38 5.06
N GLU A 4 -11.58 37.64 5.48
CA GLU A 4 -10.38 37.23 4.72
C GLU A 4 -9.62 35.99 5.26
N GLN A 5 -10.03 35.39 6.39
CA GLN A 5 -9.30 34.25 6.98
C GLN A 5 -9.79 32.85 6.53
N GLN A 6 -10.85 32.75 5.73
CA GLN A 6 -11.51 31.46 5.41
C GLN A 6 -10.82 30.51 4.42
N PRO A 7 -10.00 30.92 3.43
CA PRO A 7 -9.46 29.96 2.46
C PRO A 7 -8.28 29.14 3.01
N THR A 8 -7.45 29.71 3.89
CA THR A 8 -6.21 29.04 4.34
C THR A 8 -6.51 27.93 5.35
N GLN A 9 -7.49 28.12 6.24
CA GLN A 9 -7.86 27.11 7.24
C GLN A 9 -8.48 25.86 6.62
N THR A 10 -9.29 26.04 5.57
CA THR A 10 -9.94 24.91 4.86
C THR A 10 -8.93 24.07 4.07
N LEU A 11 -7.93 24.70 3.44
CA LEU A 11 -6.85 24.00 2.75
C LEU A 11 -5.96 23.20 3.73
N MET A 12 -5.62 23.79 4.88
CA MET A 12 -4.78 23.14 5.89
C MET A 12 -5.47 21.91 6.50
N ASN A 13 -6.76 22.00 6.81
CA ASN A 13 -7.52 20.88 7.36
C ASN A 13 -7.66 19.72 6.34
N ARG A 14 -7.83 20.07 5.05
CA ARG A 14 -7.87 19.08 3.96
C ARG A 14 -6.53 18.35 3.79
N GLN A 15 -5.40 19.06 3.86
CA GLN A 15 -4.07 18.44 3.77
C GLN A 15 -3.81 17.48 4.95
N LEU A 16 -4.17 17.88 6.17
CA LEU A 16 -4.02 17.03 7.35
C LEU A 16 -4.87 15.76 7.23
N SER A 17 -6.10 15.87 6.72
CA SER A 17 -6.98 14.73 6.48
C SER A 17 -6.40 13.75 5.44
N VAL A 18 -5.87 14.27 4.32
CA VAL A 18 -5.24 13.46 3.27
C VAL A 18 -3.98 12.76 3.76
N ARG A 19 -3.13 13.46 4.52
CA ARG A 19 -1.95 12.85 5.17
C ARG A 19 -2.35 11.78 6.17
N GLY A 20 -3.40 12.00 6.97
CA GLY A 20 -3.92 11.02 7.92
C GLY A 20 -4.34 9.71 7.24
N ILE A 21 -5.05 9.80 6.12
CA ILE A 21 -5.41 8.63 5.29
C ILE A 21 -4.15 7.94 4.77
N GLY A 22 -3.16 8.72 4.30
CA GLY A 22 -1.87 8.19 3.85
C GLY A 22 -1.14 7.40 4.94
N ILE A 23 -1.07 7.95 6.16
CA ILE A 23 -0.41 7.33 7.30
C ILE A 23 -1.11 6.03 7.68
N LEU A 24 -2.44 6.04 7.75
CA LEU A 24 -3.22 4.83 8.02
C LEU A 24 -3.02 3.75 6.95
N ALA A 25 -2.99 4.15 5.68
CA ALA A 25 -2.69 3.23 4.57
C ALA A 25 -1.25 2.69 4.63
N LEU A 26 -0.28 3.52 5.04
CA LEU A 26 1.12 3.09 5.22
C LEU A 26 1.23 2.08 6.36
N VAL A 27 0.70 2.41 7.54
CA VAL A 27 0.74 1.53 8.71
C VAL A 27 -0.01 0.22 8.42
N GLY A 28 -1.24 0.31 7.90
CA GLY A 28 -2.04 -0.86 7.53
C GLY A 28 -1.36 -1.70 6.44
N GLY A 29 -0.80 -1.05 5.42
CA GLY A 29 -0.05 -1.70 4.35
C GLY A 29 1.19 -2.43 4.86
N THR A 30 1.93 -1.83 5.80
CA THR A 30 3.11 -2.46 6.43
C THR A 30 2.71 -3.67 7.26
N VAL A 31 1.61 -3.59 8.02
CA VAL A 31 1.09 -4.73 8.79
C VAL A 31 0.68 -5.86 7.85
N ILE A 32 -0.05 -5.56 6.77
CA ILE A 32 -0.43 -6.57 5.77
C ILE A 32 0.80 -7.18 5.11
N ALA A 33 1.81 -6.36 4.76
CA ALA A 33 3.08 -6.82 4.21
C ALA A 33 3.78 -7.79 5.15
N TYR A 34 3.83 -7.44 6.44
CA TYR A 34 4.44 -8.28 7.46
C TYR A 34 3.72 -9.61 7.59
N LEU A 35 2.40 -9.60 7.74
CA LEU A 35 1.61 -10.83 7.88
C LEU A 35 1.61 -11.69 6.61
N SER A 36 1.64 -11.08 5.43
CA SER A 36 1.51 -11.79 4.14
C SER A 36 2.84 -12.25 3.55
N VAL A 37 3.96 -11.64 3.92
CA VAL A 37 5.28 -11.90 3.33
C VAL A 37 6.31 -12.29 4.39
N VAL A 38 6.48 -11.48 5.44
CA VAL A 38 7.55 -11.68 6.42
C VAL A 38 7.23 -12.84 7.37
N SER A 39 6.02 -12.86 7.92
CA SER A 39 5.55 -13.91 8.83
C SER A 39 5.66 -15.31 8.23
N PRO A 40 5.17 -15.60 7.01
CA PRO A 40 5.30 -16.93 6.44
C PRO A 40 6.76 -17.30 6.14
N LEU A 41 7.60 -16.33 5.76
CA LEU A 41 9.03 -16.58 5.54
C LEU A 41 9.78 -16.89 6.85
N LEU A 42 9.40 -16.23 7.94
CA LEU A 42 9.97 -16.46 9.27
C LEU A 42 9.49 -17.79 9.88
N ALA A 43 8.23 -18.16 9.67
CA ALA A 43 7.73 -19.48 10.04
C ALA A 43 8.43 -20.58 9.23
N ALA A 44 8.66 -20.35 7.93
CA ALA A 44 9.40 -21.27 7.07
C ALA A 44 10.85 -21.45 7.52
N SER A 45 11.56 -20.37 7.90
CA SER A 45 12.94 -20.48 8.40
C SER A 45 13.04 -21.19 9.76
N ARG A 46 11.95 -21.20 10.53
CA ARG A 46 11.81 -21.97 11.78
C ARG A 46 11.35 -23.41 11.57
N HIS A 47 11.17 -23.85 10.32
CA HIS A 47 10.71 -25.20 9.97
C HIS A 47 9.36 -25.58 10.63
N GLU A 48 8.44 -24.62 10.76
CA GLU A 48 7.10 -24.90 11.30
C GLU A 48 6.27 -25.81 10.37
N GLU A 49 5.46 -26.72 10.91
CA GLU A 49 4.78 -27.76 10.09
C GLU A 49 3.81 -27.23 9.03
N SER A 50 3.31 -25.98 9.15
CA SER A 50 2.39 -25.40 8.17
C SER A 50 2.57 -23.89 8.00
N VAL A 51 2.75 -23.45 6.76
CA VAL A 51 2.85 -22.02 6.41
C VAL A 51 1.62 -21.62 5.61
N THR A 52 0.79 -20.74 6.19
CA THR A 52 -0.37 -20.18 5.48
C THR A 52 0.05 -18.94 4.70
N THR A 53 -0.16 -18.94 3.38
CA THR A 53 0.08 -17.78 2.53
C THR A 53 -1.24 -17.21 2.01
N SER A 54 -1.31 -15.88 1.89
CA SER A 54 -2.47 -15.20 1.32
C SER A 54 -2.06 -14.46 0.05
N LEU A 55 -2.43 -15.02 -1.11
CA LEU A 55 -2.22 -14.42 -2.43
C LEU A 55 -2.82 -13.00 -2.51
N LYS A 56 -4.00 -12.81 -1.92
CA LYS A 56 -4.69 -11.51 -1.91
C LYS A 56 -3.91 -10.47 -1.09
N GLY A 57 -3.35 -10.89 0.05
CA GLY A 57 -2.53 -10.04 0.91
C GLY A 57 -1.23 -9.60 0.23
N ALA A 58 -0.44 -10.56 -0.26
CA ALA A 58 0.81 -10.26 -0.96
C ALA A 58 0.60 -9.47 -2.26
N GLY A 59 -0.51 -9.73 -2.97
CA GLY A 59 -0.84 -9.07 -4.22
C GLY A 59 -1.21 -7.59 -4.06
N ILE A 60 -2.03 -7.24 -3.07
CA ILE A 60 -2.50 -5.86 -2.89
C ILE A 60 -1.55 -4.98 -2.08
N THR A 61 -0.66 -5.60 -1.29
CA THR A 61 0.34 -4.92 -0.45
C THR A 61 1.13 -3.83 -1.18
N PRO A 62 1.78 -4.11 -2.34
CA PRO A 62 2.58 -3.08 -3.02
C PRO A 62 1.73 -1.88 -3.45
N LEU A 63 0.47 -2.10 -3.84
CA LEU A 63 -0.46 -1.01 -4.17
C LEU A 63 -0.81 -0.17 -2.94
N ILE A 64 -1.15 -0.80 -1.82
CA ILE A 64 -1.51 -0.10 -0.57
C ILE A 64 -0.32 0.72 -0.04
N LEU A 65 0.88 0.13 -0.02
CA LEU A 65 2.08 0.82 0.42
C LEU A 65 2.43 2.01 -0.48
N ALA A 66 2.34 1.83 -1.80
CA ALA A 66 2.60 2.91 -2.75
C ALA A 66 1.60 4.07 -2.57
N LEU A 67 0.31 3.77 -2.37
CA LEU A 67 -0.69 4.79 -2.06
C LEU A 67 -0.39 5.49 -0.72
N GLY A 68 -0.06 4.72 0.33
CA GLY A 68 0.29 5.28 1.64
C GLY A 68 1.49 6.23 1.58
N ILE A 69 2.53 5.88 0.83
CA ILE A 69 3.71 6.74 0.62
C ILE A 69 3.30 8.02 -0.12
N VAL A 70 2.56 7.91 -1.22
CA VAL A 70 2.15 9.08 -2.01
C VAL A 70 1.28 10.03 -1.20
N TYR A 71 0.29 9.53 -0.46
CA TYR A 71 -0.60 10.37 0.35
C TYR A 71 0.09 10.97 1.59
N THR A 72 1.08 10.28 2.17
CA THR A 72 1.80 10.77 3.37
C THR A 72 2.85 11.82 3.01
N PHE A 73 3.73 11.50 2.06
CA PHE A 73 4.88 12.34 1.74
C PHE A 73 4.56 13.41 0.69
N PHE A 74 3.58 13.16 -0.18
CA PHE A 74 3.25 14.05 -1.29
C PHE A 74 1.75 14.38 -1.35
N PRO A 75 1.10 14.84 -0.28
CA PRO A 75 -0.36 15.05 -0.24
C PRO A 75 -0.86 16.03 -1.32
N GLU A 76 -0.09 17.06 -1.65
CA GLU A 76 -0.43 18.03 -2.70
C GLU A 76 -0.35 17.42 -4.09
N LYS A 77 0.67 16.58 -4.32
CA LYS A 77 0.85 15.89 -5.60
C LYS A 77 -0.01 14.65 -5.72
N ALA A 78 -0.49 14.08 -4.61
CA ALA A 78 -1.32 12.88 -4.60
C ALA A 78 -2.60 13.11 -5.42
N THR A 79 -3.26 14.26 -5.24
CA THR A 79 -4.46 14.62 -6.01
C THR A 79 -4.15 14.87 -7.49
N ALA A 80 -2.96 15.39 -7.81
CA ALA A 80 -2.53 15.63 -9.19
C ALA A 80 -2.10 14.34 -9.92
N LEU A 81 -1.43 13.43 -9.21
CA LEU A 81 -0.92 12.15 -9.74
C LEU A 81 -2.01 11.08 -9.83
N LEU A 82 -2.77 10.89 -8.75
CA LEU A 82 -3.77 9.84 -8.63
C LEU A 82 -5.16 10.32 -9.11
N GLY A 83 -5.36 11.63 -9.22
CA GLY A 83 -6.65 12.23 -9.50
C GLY A 83 -7.52 12.33 -8.26
N HIS A 84 -8.76 12.81 -8.45
CA HIS A 84 -9.76 12.74 -7.39
C HIS A 84 -10.40 11.35 -7.38
N PRO A 85 -10.88 10.85 -6.22
CA PRO A 85 -11.56 9.56 -6.13
C PRO A 85 -12.72 9.39 -7.13
N GLN A 86 -13.39 10.49 -7.48
CA GLN A 86 -14.49 10.53 -8.46
C GLN A 86 -14.05 10.80 -9.90
N LYS A 87 -12.79 11.22 -10.12
CA LYS A 87 -12.19 11.48 -11.44
C LYS A 87 -10.72 11.03 -11.43
N PRO A 88 -10.46 9.72 -11.53
CA PRO A 88 -9.10 9.21 -11.61
C PRO A 88 -8.43 9.70 -12.89
N THR A 89 -7.17 10.09 -12.79
CA THR A 89 -6.36 10.47 -13.96
C THR A 89 -5.84 9.22 -14.67
N ARG A 90 -5.45 9.35 -15.96
CA ARG A 90 -4.77 8.27 -16.69
C ARG A 90 -3.50 7.79 -15.96
N LEU A 91 -2.80 8.72 -15.31
CA LEU A 91 -1.65 8.46 -14.45
C LEU A 91 -2.03 7.64 -13.20
N GLY A 92 -3.16 7.96 -12.55
CA GLY A 92 -3.65 7.18 -11.41
C GLY A 92 -4.01 5.73 -11.78
N TRP A 93 -4.57 5.52 -12.98
CA TRP A 93 -4.80 4.18 -13.52
C TRP A 93 -3.50 3.45 -13.83
N ALA A 94 -2.55 4.09 -14.51
CA ALA A 94 -1.24 3.51 -14.79
C ALA A 94 -0.51 3.14 -13.50
N PHE A 95 -0.52 4.02 -12.49
CA PHE A 95 0.05 3.78 -11.17
C PHE A 95 -0.60 2.55 -10.51
N SER A 96 -1.93 2.52 -10.47
CA SER A 96 -2.66 1.40 -9.84
C SER A 96 -2.38 0.08 -10.53
N LEU A 97 -2.26 0.10 -11.87
CA LEU A 97 -1.98 -1.08 -12.67
C LEU A 97 -0.55 -1.58 -12.47
N VAL A 98 0.45 -0.68 -12.44
CA VAL A 98 1.85 -1.03 -12.19
C VAL A 98 2.04 -1.63 -10.79
N PHE A 99 1.53 -0.96 -9.75
CA PHE A 99 1.69 -1.43 -8.38
C PHE A 99 0.79 -2.63 -8.05
N GLY A 100 -0.36 -2.75 -8.69
CA GLY A 100 -1.20 -3.96 -8.62
C GLY A 100 -0.53 -5.17 -9.28
N LEU A 101 0.09 -4.99 -10.46
CA LEU A 101 0.84 -6.05 -11.13
C LEU A 101 2.11 -6.44 -10.38
N LEU A 102 2.76 -5.52 -9.69
CA LEU A 102 3.94 -5.79 -8.83
C LEU A 102 3.64 -6.79 -7.70
N GLY A 103 2.38 -6.97 -7.32
CA GLY A 103 1.97 -8.00 -6.37
C GLY A 103 2.20 -9.44 -6.88
N ILE A 104 2.11 -9.65 -8.19
CA ILE A 104 2.28 -10.97 -8.82
C ILE A 104 3.72 -11.48 -8.69
N PRO A 105 4.76 -10.76 -9.16
CA PRO A 105 6.13 -11.21 -9.01
C PRO A 105 6.54 -11.32 -7.53
N LEU A 106 6.03 -10.44 -6.66
CA LEU A 106 6.27 -10.54 -5.21
C LEU A 106 5.73 -11.87 -4.64
N TYR A 107 4.52 -12.26 -5.03
CA TYR A 107 3.93 -13.54 -4.63
C TYR A 107 4.70 -14.74 -5.22
N LEU A 108 5.05 -14.70 -6.51
CA LEU A 108 5.81 -15.77 -7.15
C LEU A 108 7.18 -15.96 -6.51
N TRP A 109 7.85 -14.86 -6.16
CA TRP A 109 9.11 -14.89 -5.43
C TRP A 109 8.95 -15.51 -4.04
N LEU A 110 7.94 -15.09 -3.28
CA LEU A 110 7.64 -15.66 -1.96
C LEU A 110 7.37 -17.17 -2.05
N ARG A 111 6.56 -17.58 -3.03
CA ARG A 111 6.25 -19.00 -3.30
C ARG A 111 7.51 -19.79 -3.64
N SER A 112 8.40 -19.24 -4.47
CA SER A 112 9.69 -19.86 -4.79
C SER A 112 10.53 -20.08 -3.54
N ARG A 113 10.63 -19.06 -2.67
CA ARG A 113 11.35 -19.18 -1.39
C ARG A 113 10.75 -20.24 -0.48
N LEU A 114 9.43 -20.29 -0.34
CA LEU A 114 8.78 -21.29 0.50
C LEU A 114 8.97 -22.72 -0.03
N ARG A 115 9.05 -22.90 -1.35
CA ARG A 115 9.41 -24.19 -1.95
C ARG A 115 10.86 -24.59 -1.66
N GLU A 116 11.79 -23.64 -1.63
CA GLU A 116 13.19 -23.91 -1.20
C GLU A 116 13.24 -24.42 0.26
N TYR A 117 12.31 -23.97 1.11
CA TYR A 117 12.15 -24.48 2.48
C TYR A 117 11.33 -25.79 2.57
N GLY A 118 10.92 -26.38 1.45
CA GLY A 118 10.21 -27.67 1.41
C GLY A 118 8.68 -27.59 1.52
N TYR A 119 8.09 -26.40 1.48
CA TYR A 119 6.64 -26.25 1.57
C TYR A 119 5.93 -26.39 0.21
N GLY A 120 4.88 -27.20 0.17
CA GLY A 120 4.00 -27.40 -0.98
C GLY A 120 2.95 -26.29 -1.14
N VAL A 121 3.42 -25.07 -1.40
CA VAL A 121 2.59 -23.86 -1.68
C VAL A 121 2.54 -23.54 -3.17
#